data_AF-A0AAD6AF95-F1
#
_entry.id   AF-A0AAD6AF95-F1
#
_cell.length_a   1.000
_cell.length_b   1.000
_cell.length_c   1.000
_cell.angle_alpha   90.00
_cell.angle_beta   90.00
_cell.angle_gamma   90.00
#
_symmetry.space_group_name_H-M   'P 1'
#
loop_
_entity.id
_entity.type
_entity.pdbx_description
1 polymer ?
#
loop_
_entity_poly.entity_id
_entity_poly.type
_entity_poly.pdbx_seq_one_letter_code
_entity_poly.pdbx_strand_id
1 'polypeptide(L)'
;MAEKIALVESFLSCHVCSETFRDPVSLGCNHSFCSSCLQTFWEQSKNKNCPICKRKSSKDPVGNFALKELSDSFAERQKAGSSETEKGEKKVEVVCSKHPEEPRLFCMDEERAVCPF
;
A
#
# COMPACT_ATOMS: atom_id res chain seq x y z
N MET A 1 -0.51 17.34 9.16
CA MET A 1 -0.71 15.88 8.98
C MET A 1 -0.14 15.38 7.65
N ALA A 2 -0.29 16.13 6.55
CA ALA A 2 0.28 15.78 5.24
C ALA A 2 1.82 15.62 5.22
N GLU A 3 2.60 16.52 5.86
CA GLU A 3 4.07 16.42 5.88
C GLU A 3 4.61 15.15 6.53
N LYS A 4 3.92 14.63 7.57
CA LYS A 4 4.34 13.39 8.25
C LYS A 4 4.11 12.16 7.38
N ILE A 5 3.11 12.20 6.50
CA ILE A 5 2.77 11.09 5.60
C ILE A 5 3.78 11.05 4.44
N ALA A 6 4.13 12.20 3.86
CA ALA A 6 5.13 12.29 2.79
C ALA A 6 6.52 11.80 3.25
N LEU A 7 6.90 12.11 4.50
CA LEU A 7 8.14 11.59 5.07
C LEU A 7 8.12 10.06 5.15
N VAL A 8 7.04 9.47 5.66
CA VAL A 8 6.89 8.00 5.78
C VAL A 8 6.88 7.33 4.41
N GLU A 9 6.22 7.92 3.41
CA GLU A 9 6.22 7.42 2.03
C GLU A 9 7.64 7.31 1.47
N SER A 10 8.48 8.33 1.70
CA SER A 10 9.87 8.31 1.24
C SER A 10 10.67 7.15 1.84
N PHE A 11 10.42 6.78 3.09
CA PHE A 11 11.07 5.65 3.77
C PHE A 11 10.55 4.28 3.32
N LEU A 12 9.33 4.22 2.80
CA LEU A 12 8.70 2.99 2.29
C LEU A 12 8.81 2.88 0.76
N SER A 13 9.53 3.81 0.12
CA SER A 13 9.71 3.85 -1.32
C SER A 13 10.99 3.15 -1.78
N CYS A 14 10.89 2.42 -2.88
CA CYS A 14 12.02 1.78 -3.53
C CYS A 14 12.80 2.79 -4.36
N HIS A 15 14.10 2.93 -4.12
CA HIS A 15 14.96 3.85 -4.88
C HIS A 15 15.12 3.50 -6.39
N VAL A 16 14.63 2.34 -6.84
CA VAL A 16 14.72 1.92 -8.24
C VAL A 16 13.44 2.27 -9.01
N CYS A 17 12.26 1.91 -8.49
CA CYS A 17 10.98 2.20 -9.15
C CYS A 17 10.28 3.46 -8.61
N SER A 18 10.76 4.06 -7.52
CA SER A 18 10.13 5.18 -6.81
C SER A 18 8.70 4.91 -6.33
N GLU A 19 8.28 3.64 -6.28
CA GLU A 19 7.01 3.20 -5.71
C GLU A 19 7.22 2.58 -4.33
N THR A 20 6.15 2.45 -3.55
CA THR A 20 6.11 1.66 -2.31
C THR A 20 6.68 0.25 -2.53
N PHE A 21 7.47 -0.26 -1.58
CA PHE A 21 8.12 -1.57 -1.72
C PHE A 21 7.11 -2.70 -1.95
N ARG A 22 7.37 -3.51 -2.98
CA ARG A 22 6.69 -4.80 -3.24
C ARG A 22 7.69 -5.92 -3.03
N ASP A 23 7.41 -6.80 -2.06
CA ASP A 23 8.32 -7.86 -1.62
C ASP A 23 9.77 -7.35 -1.40
N PRO A 24 9.97 -6.45 -0.42
CA PRO A 24 11.27 -5.85 -0.15
C PRO A 24 12.30 -6.90 0.24
N VAL A 25 13.45 -6.86 -0.44
CA VAL A 25 14.63 -7.66 -0.12
C VAL A 25 15.77 -6.73 0.33
N SER A 26 16.52 -7.18 1.34
CA SER A 26 17.62 -6.41 1.92
C SER A 26 18.96 -7.05 1.59
N LEU A 27 19.88 -6.22 1.12
CA LEU A 27 21.26 -6.61 0.88
C LEU A 27 22.07 -6.55 2.18
N GLY A 28 23.23 -7.21 2.21
CA GLY A 28 24.18 -7.12 3.35
C GLY A 28 24.74 -5.71 3.62
N CYS A 29 24.41 -4.73 2.78
CA CYS A 29 24.68 -3.31 3.02
C CYS A 29 23.52 -2.55 3.69
N ASN A 30 22.46 -3.26 4.10
CA ASN A 30 21.22 -2.75 4.69
C ASN A 30 20.36 -1.86 3.77
N HIS A 31 20.66 -1.80 2.47
CA HIS A 31 19.74 -1.20 1.51
C HIS A 31 18.69 -2.22 1.07
N SER A 32 17.45 -1.75 1.01
CA SER A 32 16.27 -2.55 0.64
C SER A 32 15.73 -2.09 -0.71
N PHE A 33 15.25 -3.06 -1.49
CA PHE A 33 14.72 -2.87 -2.85
C PHE A 33 13.55 -3.83 -3.06
N CYS A 34 12.64 -3.54 -3.99
CA CYS A 34 11.71 -4.57 -4.45
C CYS A 34 12.50 -5.75 -5.04
N SER A 35 12.07 -6.98 -4.77
CA SER A 35 12.72 -8.19 -5.29
C SER A 35 12.92 -8.12 -6.82
N SER A 36 11.87 -7.74 -7.55
CA SER A 36 11.90 -7.57 -9.00
C SER A 36 12.86 -6.46 -9.47
N CYS A 37 12.89 -5.33 -8.78
CA CYS A 37 13.76 -4.21 -9.11
C CYS A 37 15.24 -4.58 -8.98
N LEU A 38 15.59 -5.27 -7.89
CA LEU A 38 16.94 -5.73 -7.66
C LEU A 38 17.36 -6.77 -8.70
N GLN A 39 16.47 -7.72 -9.01
CA GLN A 39 16.72 -8.75 -10.02
C GLN A 39 17.02 -8.15 -11.39
N THR A 40 16.13 -7.27 -11.88
CA THR A 40 16.31 -6.57 -13.16
C THR A 40 17.63 -5.79 -13.20
N PHE A 41 17.99 -5.11 -12.11
CA PHE A 41 19.25 -4.38 -12.03
C PHE A 41 20.47 -5.29 -12.14
N TRP A 42 20.46 -6.45 -11.47
CA TRP A 42 21.54 -7.43 -11.56
C TRP A 42 21.67 -8.07 -12.93
N GLU A 43 20.55 -8.33 -13.61
CA GLU A 43 20.52 -8.84 -14.98
C GLU A 43 21.14 -7.82 -15.96
N GLN A 44 20.77 -6.55 -15.84
CA GLN A 44 21.30 -5.47 -16.69
C GLN A 44 22.77 -5.18 -16.43
N SER A 45 23.15 -5.06 -15.16
CA SER A 45 24.51 -4.67 -14.76
C SER A 45 25.50 -5.84 -14.84
N LYS A 46 25.02 -7.08 -15.04
CA LYS A 46 25.79 -8.33 -15.00
C LYS A 46 26.65 -8.47 -13.74
N ASN A 47 26.24 -7.82 -12.65
CA ASN A 47 26.94 -7.84 -11.38
C ASN A 47 25.94 -7.79 -10.22
N LYS A 48 26.32 -8.35 -9.09
CA LYS A 48 25.50 -8.40 -7.88
C LYS A 48 25.78 -7.22 -6.95
N ASN A 49 25.83 -6.00 -7.48
CA ASN A 49 26.13 -4.82 -6.66
C ASN A 49 24.86 -4.15 -6.15
N CYS A 50 24.98 -3.40 -5.06
CA CYS A 50 23.93 -2.52 -4.58
C CYS A 50 23.73 -1.33 -5.53
N PRO A 51 22.50 -1.02 -5.98
CA PRO A 51 22.20 0.15 -6.80
C PRO A 51 22.61 1.49 -6.16
N ILE A 52 22.60 1.58 -4.82
CA ILE A 52 22.83 2.82 -4.07
C ILE A 52 24.30 3.01 -3.76
N CYS A 53 24.89 2.10 -3.00
CA CYS A 53 26.27 2.25 -2.50
C CYS A 53 27.31 1.50 -3.32
N LYS A 54 26.91 0.81 -4.40
CA LYS A 54 27.77 0.01 -5.30
C LYS A 54 28.55 -1.11 -4.60
N ARG A 55 28.26 -1.39 -3.32
CA ARG A 55 28.87 -2.49 -2.58
C ARG A 55 28.45 -3.83 -3.20
N LYS A 56 29.42 -4.71 -3.45
CA LYS A 56 29.17 -6.06 -3.93
C LYS A 56 28.37 -6.85 -2.89
N SER A 57 27.27 -7.47 -3.33
CA SER A 57 26.53 -8.42 -2.51
C SER A 57 27.24 -9.76 -2.57
N SER A 58 27.79 -10.20 -1.43
CA SER A 58 28.40 -11.53 -1.29
C SER A 58 27.39 -12.61 -0.91
N LYS A 59 26.21 -12.22 -0.44
CA LYS A 59 25.12 -13.11 -0.03
C LYS A 59 23.87 -12.83 -0.85
N ASP A 60 22.98 -13.81 -0.88
CA ASP A 60 21.66 -13.63 -1.48
C ASP A 60 20.84 -12.60 -0.68
N PRO A 61 19.98 -11.81 -1.33
CA PRO A 61 19.13 -10.85 -0.64
C PRO A 61 18.18 -11.57 0.32
N VAL A 62 18.00 -11.03 1.52
CA VAL A 62 17.08 -11.60 2.50
C VAL A 62 15.77 -10.82 2.46
N GLY A 63 14.64 -11.51 2.39
CA GLY A 63 13.33 -10.87 2.46
C GLY A 63 13.14 -10.12 3.78
N ASN A 64 12.63 -8.88 3.72
CA ASN A 64 12.37 -8.07 4.89
C ASN A 64 10.87 -8.01 5.16
N PHE A 65 10.38 -8.95 5.98
CA PHE A 65 8.97 -9.08 6.31
C PHE A 65 8.42 -7.82 7.00
N ALA A 66 9.19 -7.18 7.88
CA ALA A 66 8.76 -5.96 8.56
C ALA A 66 8.53 -4.80 7.57
N LEU A 67 9.46 -4.60 6.62
CA LEU A 67 9.28 -3.61 5.56
C LEU A 67 8.08 -3.93 4.67
N LYS A 68 7.81 -5.21 4.40
CA LYS A 68 6.65 -5.64 3.62
C LYS A 68 5.34 -5.26 4.32
N GLU A 69 5.16 -5.66 5.58
CA GLU A 69 3.94 -5.37 6.35
C GLU A 69 3.70 -3.85 6.47
N LEU A 70 4.74 -3.06 6.69
CA LEU A 70 4.64 -1.60 6.76
C LEU A 70 4.23 -0.99 5.42
N SER A 71 4.81 -1.49 4.33
CA SER A 71 4.54 -1.04 2.97
C SER A 71 3.11 -1.37 2.55
N ASP A 72 2.65 -2.58 2.86
CA ASP A 72 1.29 -3.04 2.59
C ASP A 72 0.27 -2.23 3.40
N SER A 73 0.51 -2.03 4.71
CA SER A 73 -0.36 -1.20 5.55
C SER A 73 -0.44 0.25 5.07
N PHE A 74 0.66 0.81 4.57
CA PHE A 74 0.71 2.15 4.01
C PHE A 74 -0.08 2.25 2.69
N ALA A 75 0.09 1.28 1.78
CA ALA A 75 -0.62 1.23 0.51
C ALA A 75 -2.14 1.11 0.69
N GLU A 76 -2.59 0.29 1.64
CA GLU A 76 -4.02 0.12 1.97
C GLU A 76 -4.65 1.44 2.47
N ARG A 77 -3.92 2.22 3.28
CA ARG A 77 -4.39 3.51 3.79
C ARG A 77 -4.46 4.60 2.71
N GLN A 78 -3.52 4.60 1.75
CA GLN A 78 -3.55 5.48 0.58
C GLN A 78 -4.77 5.19 -0.31
N LYS A 79 -5.10 3.90 -0.50
CA LYS A 79 -6.29 3.47 -1.24
C LYS A 79 -7.60 3.88 -0.56
N ALA A 80 -7.68 3.74 0.76
CA ALA A 80 -8.85 4.13 1.54
C ALA A 80 -9.11 5.66 1.56
N GLY A 81 -8.12 6.48 1.19
CA GLY A 81 -8.23 7.94 1.13
C GLY A 81 -8.63 8.52 -0.23
N SER A 82 -8.71 7.71 -1.29
CA SER A 82 -8.91 8.19 -2.67
C SER A 82 -10.27 7.82 -3.29
N SER A 83 -11.03 6.92 -2.67
CA SER A 83 -12.42 6.64 -3.03
C SER A 83 -13.15 6.14 -1.80
N GLU A 84 -14.34 6.68 -1.57
CA GLU A 84 -15.42 5.94 -0.94
C GLU A 84 -15.48 4.54 -1.58
N THR A 85 -15.34 3.49 -0.76
CA THR A 85 -15.65 2.07 -1.06
C THR A 85 -14.74 1.42 -2.13
N GLU A 86 -14.00 0.34 -1.87
CA GLU A 86 -14.51 -1.02 -1.80
C GLU A 86 -13.44 -1.99 -1.24
N LYS A 87 -13.42 -2.19 0.08
CA LYS A 87 -13.05 -3.51 0.60
C LYS A 87 -14.37 -4.27 0.66
N GLY A 88 -14.43 -5.40 -0.04
CA GLY A 88 -15.60 -6.26 -0.10
C GLY A 88 -16.02 -6.74 1.29
N GLU A 89 -16.90 -5.96 1.93
CA GLU A 89 -17.86 -6.39 2.94
C GLU A 89 -19.19 -5.78 2.49
N LYS A 90 -19.92 -6.55 1.68
CA LYS A 90 -21.33 -6.38 1.28
C LYS A 90 -21.89 -4.95 1.47
N LYS A 91 -21.85 -4.13 0.41
CA LYS A 91 -22.73 -2.96 0.30
C LYS A 91 -24.17 -3.50 0.33
N VAL A 92 -24.77 -3.57 1.51
CA VAL A 92 -26.21 -3.75 1.62
C VAL A 92 -26.79 -2.41 1.19
N GLU A 93 -27.06 -2.28 -0.10
CA GLU A 93 -27.86 -1.19 -0.63
C GLU A 93 -29.27 -1.36 -0.05
N VAL A 94 -29.52 -0.76 1.11
CA VAL A 94 -30.89 -0.61 1.62
C VAL A 94 -31.51 0.59 0.91
N VAL A 95 -31.62 0.49 -0.42
CA VAL A 95 -32.44 1.41 -1.21
C VAL A 95 -33.88 0.97 -1.00
N CYS A 96 -34.72 1.89 -0.54
CA CYS A 96 -36.15 1.64 -0.42
C CYS A 96 -36.71 1.39 -1.82
N SER A 97 -37.35 0.25 -2.07
CA SER A 97 -37.88 -0.12 -3.39
C SER A 97 -38.95 0.84 -3.96
N LYS A 98 -39.36 1.85 -3.18
CA LYS A 98 -40.31 2.89 -3.55
C LYS A 98 -39.65 4.23 -3.87
N HIS A 99 -38.49 4.52 -3.29
CA HIS A 99 -37.79 5.80 -3.43
C HIS A 99 -36.35 5.54 -3.87
N PRO A 100 -36.01 5.79 -5.14
CA PRO A 100 -34.65 5.61 -5.66
C PRO A 100 -33.69 6.74 -5.25
N GLU A 101 -33.89 7.33 -4.06
CA GLU A 101 -33.01 8.34 -3.50
C GLU A 101 -32.33 7.81 -2.23
N GLU A 102 -31.06 8.18 -2.05
CA GLU A 102 -30.24 7.72 -0.94
C GLU A 102 -30.87 8.12 0.40
N PRO A 103 -31.08 7.17 1.34
CA PRO A 103 -31.72 7.48 2.61
C PRO A 103 -30.82 8.43 3.41
N ARG A 104 -31.25 9.69 3.53
CA ARG A 104 -30.50 10.74 4.23
C ARG A 104 -30.67 10.70 5.76
N LEU A 105 -31.51 9.81 6.27
CA LEU A 105 -31.89 9.75 7.69
C LEU A 105 -31.74 8.32 8.23
N PHE A 106 -31.13 8.22 9.40
CA PHE A 106 -30.93 6.97 10.14
C PHE A 106 -31.65 7.07 11.49
N CYS A 107 -32.52 6.11 11.78
CA CYS A 107 -33.20 6.02 13.08
C CYS A 107 -32.29 5.28 14.06
N MET A 108 -31.91 5.93 15.15
CA MET A 108 -31.00 5.34 16.15
C MET A 108 -31.70 4.32 17.06
N ASP A 109 -33.02 4.41 17.24
CA ASP A 109 -33.79 3.48 18.09
C ASP A 109 -34.08 2.14 17.40
N GLU A 110 -34.25 2.15 16.07
CA GLU A 110 -34.55 0.96 15.27
C GLU A 110 -33.36 0.47 14.43
N GLU A 111 -32.20 1.12 14.60
CA GLU A 111 -30.94 0.84 13.88
C GLU A 111 -31.12 0.66 12.36
N ARG A 112 -32.01 1.46 11.77
CA ARG A 112 -32.39 1.32 10.35
C ARG A 112 -32.41 2.65 9.62
N ALA A 113 -31.98 2.62 8.37
CA ALA A 113 -32.13 3.73 7.43
C ALA A 113 -33.61 3.92 7.05
N VAL A 114 -34.10 5.15 7.15
CA VAL A 114 -35.48 5.53 6.84
C VAL A 114 -35.50 6.61 5.77
N CYS A 115 -36.51 6.59 4.89
CA CYS A 115 -36.72 7.66 3.93
C CYS A 115 -37.50 8.81 4.59
N PRO A 116 -37.09 10.07 4.45
CA PRO A 116 -38.00 11.19 4.65
C PRO A 116 -39.13 11.11 3.62
N PHE A 117 -40.37 11.37 4.06
CA PHE A 117 -41.64 11.20 3.34
C PHE A 117 -41.63 11.45 1.83
#